data_AF-A0A2A5VL73-F1
#
_entry.id   AF-A0A2A5VL73-F1
#
_cell.length_a   1.000
_cell.length_b   1.000
_cell.length_c   1.000
_cell.angle_alpha   90.00
_cell.angle_beta   90.00
_cell.angle_gamma   90.00
#
_symmetry.space_group_name_H-M   'P 1'
#
loop_
_entity.id
_entity.type
_entity.pdbx_description
1 polymer ?
#
loop_
_entity_poly.entity_id
_entity_poly.type
_entity_poly.pdbx_seq_one_letter_code
_entity_poly.pdbx_strand_id
1 'polypeptide(L)' 'PNTRLGEYVFGWWLIDIDGDQIADGTDPTKWDTDGDWYNDRFEIEDDIIDGIRGNGASPIRYDTRVLQV' A
#
# COMPACT_ATOMS: atom_id res chain seq x y z
N PRO A 1 3.92 4.61 -14.73
CA PRO A 1 4.33 6.03 -14.88
C PRO A 1 5.83 6.12 -15.22
N ASN A 2 6.24 7.13 -15.97
CA ASN A 2 7.63 7.45 -16.24
C ASN A 2 8.21 8.38 -15.17
N THR A 3 8.66 7.79 -14.06
CA THR A 3 9.14 8.49 -12.86
C THR A 3 10.30 9.43 -13.12
N ARG A 4 11.14 9.15 -14.14
CA ARG A 4 12.28 10.00 -14.53
C ARG A 4 11.87 11.32 -15.20
N LEU A 5 10.59 11.45 -15.58
CA LEU A 5 10.01 12.65 -16.17
C LEU A 5 9.01 13.34 -15.22
N GLY A 6 8.92 12.90 -13.96
CA GLY A 6 7.98 13.45 -12.98
C GLY A 6 6.55 12.95 -13.14
N GLU A 7 6.33 11.83 -13.84
CA GLU A 7 5.03 11.17 -13.86
C GLU A 7 4.84 10.32 -12.59
N TYR A 8 3.63 10.35 -12.03
CA TYR A 8 3.23 9.59 -10.85
C TYR A 8 2.11 8.59 -11.19
N VAL A 9 1.91 7.57 -10.35
CA VAL A 9 0.76 6.67 -10.46
C VAL A 9 -0.53 7.47 -10.23
N PHE A 10 -1.46 7.44 -11.19
CA PHE A 10 -2.72 8.18 -11.08
C PHE A 10 -3.57 7.63 -9.93
N GLY A 11 -4.13 8.52 -9.10
CA GLY A 11 -4.97 8.21 -7.95
C GLY A 11 -4.21 8.23 -6.62
N TRP A 12 -3.15 7.44 -6.51
CA TRP A 12 -2.58 7.08 -5.22
C TRP A 12 -1.28 7.80 -4.86
N TRP A 13 -0.76 8.67 -5.72
CA TRP A 13 0.47 9.42 -5.46
C TRP A 13 0.43 10.27 -4.18
N LEU A 14 -0.76 10.62 -3.69
CA LEU A 14 -0.93 11.41 -2.46
C LEU A 14 -0.62 10.60 -1.20
N ILE A 15 -0.60 9.28 -1.31
CA ILE A 15 -0.37 8.36 -0.21
C ILE A 15 0.82 7.43 -0.46
N ASP A 16 1.64 7.72 -1.47
CA ASP A 16 3.00 7.18 -1.64
C ASP A 16 3.95 7.99 -0.75
N ILE A 17 4.21 7.53 0.47
CA ILE A 17 4.91 8.32 1.51
C ILE A 17 6.43 8.24 1.32
N ASP A 18 6.93 7.20 0.65
CA ASP A 18 8.37 6.91 0.50
C ASP A 18 8.91 7.08 -0.92
N GLY A 19 8.05 7.37 -1.89
CA GLY A 19 8.41 7.61 -3.28
C GLY A 19 8.73 6.33 -4.05
N ASP A 20 8.36 5.15 -3.54
CA ASP A 20 8.59 3.86 -4.20
C ASP A 20 7.54 3.52 -5.27
N GLN A 21 6.58 4.44 -5.51
CA GLN A 21 5.47 4.29 -6.45
C GLN A 21 4.44 3.23 -6.07
N ILE A 22 4.34 2.93 -4.79
CA ILE A 22 3.32 2.05 -4.23
C ILE A 22 2.55 2.83 -3.16
N ALA A 23 1.23 2.68 -3.16
CA ALA A 23 0.37 3.41 -2.23
C ALA A 23 0.49 2.85 -0.80
N ASP A 24 0.68 3.71 0.19
CA ASP A 24 0.67 3.38 1.61
C ASP A 24 -0.67 3.77 2.26
N GLY A 25 -1.05 3.06 3.33
CA GLY A 25 -2.02 3.61 4.28
C GLY A 25 -3.16 2.70 4.70
N THR A 26 -3.05 1.39 4.52
CA THR A 26 -3.96 0.44 5.20
C THR A 26 -3.92 0.67 6.72
N ASP A 27 -5.09 0.91 7.32
CA ASP A 27 -5.23 1.11 8.77
C ASP A 27 -5.73 -0.19 9.44
N PRO A 28 -4.97 -0.83 10.34
CA PRO A 28 -5.36 -2.08 11.00
C PRO A 28 -6.61 -1.96 11.89
N THR A 29 -7.04 -0.73 12.17
CA THR A 29 -8.24 -0.44 12.97
C THR A 29 -9.49 -0.20 12.14
N LYS A 30 -9.36 -0.13 10.82
CA LYS A 30 -10.48 0.03 9.89
C LYS A 30 -10.85 -1.30 9.24
N TRP A 31 -12.03 -1.29 8.62
CA TRP A 31 -12.52 -2.40 7.83
C TRP A 31 -12.03 -2.31 6.38
N ASP A 32 -11.96 -1.10 5.86
CA ASP A 32 -11.56 -0.72 4.50
C ASP A 32 -11.12 0.75 4.57
N THR A 33 -9.84 1.03 4.33
CA THR A 33 -9.27 2.37 4.49
C THR A 33 -9.45 3.25 3.26
N ASP A 34 -9.46 2.65 2.08
CA ASP A 34 -9.43 3.35 0.80
C ASP A 34 -10.72 3.24 -0.04
N GLY A 35 -11.68 2.45 0.45
CA GLY A 35 -13.03 2.31 -0.11
C GLY A 35 -13.11 1.35 -1.29
N ASP A 36 -12.13 0.47 -1.47
CA ASP A 36 -12.07 -0.47 -2.60
C ASP A 36 -12.86 -1.78 -2.35
N TRP A 37 -13.48 -1.90 -1.16
CA TRP A 37 -14.24 -3.06 -0.67
C TRP A 37 -13.40 -4.31 -0.40
N TYR A 38 -12.08 -4.17 -0.38
CA TYR A 38 -11.16 -5.16 0.16
C TYR A 38 -10.96 -4.91 1.65
N ASN A 39 -10.68 -5.97 2.41
CA ASN A 39 -10.57 -5.85 3.86
C ASN A 39 -9.14 -5.50 4.26
N ASP A 40 -8.96 -4.45 5.06
CA ASP A 40 -7.64 -4.02 5.56
C ASP A 40 -6.85 -5.18 6.21
N ARG A 41 -7.53 -6.11 6.90
CA ARG A 41 -6.84 -7.26 7.52
C ARG A 41 -6.21 -8.19 6.51
N PHE A 42 -6.84 -8.38 5.35
CA PHE A 42 -6.29 -9.25 4.30
C PHE A 42 -5.10 -8.59 3.62
N GLU A 43 -5.12 -7.28 3.42
CA GLU A 43 -3.98 -6.52 2.90
C GLU A 43 -2.77 -6.64 3.82
N ILE A 44 -2.99 -6.45 5.13
CA ILE A 44 -1.95 -6.59 6.15
C ILE A 44 -1.40 -8.03 6.18
N GLU A 45 -2.28 -9.03 6.19
CA GLU A 45 -1.86 -10.42 6.26
C GLU A 45 -1.05 -10.84 5.02
N ASP A 46 -1.45 -10.42 3.82
CA ASP A 46 -0.74 -10.73 2.57
C ASP A 46 0.70 -10.21 2.62
N ASP A 47 0.89 -8.92 2.91
CA ASP A 47 2.20 -8.27 3.00
C ASP A 47 3.08 -8.90 4.11
N ILE A 48 2.49 -9.34 5.23
CA ILE A 48 3.22 -9.96 6.35
C ILE A 48 3.63 -11.41 6.03
N ILE A 49 2.80 -12.15 5.29
CA ILE A 49 2.99 -13.58 5.05
C ILE A 49 4.12 -13.83 4.05
N ASP A 50 4.18 -13.08 2.96
CA ASP A 50 5.17 -13.31 1.90
C ASP A 50 6.31 -12.28 1.89
N GLY A 51 6.16 -11.17 2.61
CA GLY A 51 7.14 -10.09 2.66
C GLY A 51 7.32 -9.35 1.33
N ILE A 52 6.41 -9.55 0.38
CA ILE A 52 6.38 -8.88 -0.92
C ILE A 52 5.36 -7.75 -0.82
N ARG A 53 5.81 -6.51 -0.98
CA ARG A 53 4.93 -5.34 -0.89
C ARG A 53 4.11 -5.19 -2.16
N GLY A 54 2.79 -5.02 -2.02
CA GLY A 54 1.91 -4.56 -3.09
C GLY A 54 1.69 -5.57 -4.22
N ASN A 55 1.80 -6.87 -3.93
CA ASN A 55 1.38 -7.96 -4.82
C ASN A 55 -0.05 -8.47 -4.53
N GLY A 56 -0.72 -7.89 -3.54
CA GLY A 56 -2.10 -8.18 -3.16
C GLY A 56 -3.14 -7.62 -4.14
N ALA A 57 -4.42 -7.89 -3.83
CA ALA A 57 -5.54 -7.50 -4.67
C ALA A 57 -5.93 -6.03 -4.55
N SER A 58 -5.59 -5.39 -3.43
CA SER A 58 -5.86 -3.99 -3.15
C SER A 58 -4.71 -3.07 -3.64
N PRO A 59 -5.01 -1.84 -4.10
CA PRO A 59 -3.99 -0.87 -4.49
C PRO A 59 -3.19 -0.28 -3.31
N ILE A 60 -3.75 -0.30 -2.08
CA ILE A 60 -3.12 0.23 -0.86
C ILE A 60 -2.50 -0.89 -0.02
N ARG A 61 -1.46 -0.56 0.75
CA ARG A 61 -0.70 -1.53 1.56
C ARG A 61 -0.54 -1.11 3.01
N TYR A 62 -0.14 -2.07 3.85
CA TYR A 62 0.26 -1.82 5.22
C TYR A 62 1.77 -1.57 5.34
N ASP A 63 2.15 -0.48 6.01
CA ASP A 63 3.57 -0.16 6.20
C ASP A 63 4.21 -1.03 7.31
N THR A 64 4.84 -2.13 6.91
CA THR A 64 5.58 -3.03 7.80
C THR A 64 7.04 -2.63 8.02
N ARG A 65 7.55 -1.53 7.41
CA ARG A 65 8.98 -1.15 7.51
C ARG A 65 9.39 -0.79 8.94
N VAL A 66 8.45 -0.34 9.77
CA VAL A 66 8.66 -0.12 11.21
C VAL A 66 8.81 -1.42 12.02
N LEU A 67 8.49 -2.57 11.43
CA LEU A 67 8.54 -3.89 12.07
C LEU A 67 9.80 -4.69 11.70
N GLN A 68 10.57 -4.28 10.68
CA GLN A 68 11.89 -4.87 10.38
C GLN A 68 12.97 -4.19 11.24
N VAL A 69 13.39 -4.88 12.32
CA VAL A 69 14.57 -4.58 13.13
C VAL A 69 15.76 -5.41 12.69
#